data_AF-A0A5C5VUS2-F1
#
_entry.id   AF-A0A5C5VUS2-F1
#
_cell.length_a   1.000
_cell.length_b   1.000
_cell.length_c   1.000
_cell.angle_alpha   90.00
_cell.angle_beta   90.00
_cell.angle_gamma   90.00
#
_symmetry.space_group_name_H-M   'P 1'
#
loop_
_entity.id
_entity.type
_entity.pdbx_description
1 polymer ?
#
loop_
_entity_poly.entity_id
_entity_poly.type
_entity_poly.pdbx_seq_one_letter_code
_entity_poly.pdbx_strand_id
1 'polypeptide(L)'
;MTAANHAFIEKNSLVGENDASQSPSFPLSVVVPVYNEHRTIAQVVLKLLELEIVAEVVVIDDGSDAATQQVLGQLSTERRVHVLRHPRNRGKGAALRSGFAACTGQVVAIQDADLEYFPEAIPEVVQPILDSESDVVYGSRELGSRYEGAPWIRRMANRLLTWLSNRRTGLQLTDMETGCKAFRREVLEGLTIEEDRFGVEPELTAKVAAAGWRVTERPIRYSPRSYQDGKKIGFRDGLWALWCIARYSRRRAKVDRDSSGDKKRGLAGKDLDAVSVSIASPLGFTLIEVLVVIAIIGVLVAISLPAVEMAREAARRSSCGNNLKQLALAAKLHTDSHQHFPTGGWGEEWVGDPDLGFGVRQPGGWVYNVLPFVEAGTLRDLGSGQPAEEKNHSLTQLMQSPLEVFNCSSRRACSIYPYSGPQPLRNANPPEKVAKSDYAINLVVSSNKSEVILSEVQLDKGMSKTLLVAEKGLARSDYSTGRGAGDRLSMYAGDSEDIRRSVSPVPTSDREGGGGFGGPHPGGCNVAYCDGSVRFVMVEGPLEP
;
A
#
# COMPACT_ATOMS: atom_id res chain seq x y z
N MET A 1 -29.54 6.46 -5.10
CA MET A 1 -30.57 7.43 -4.67
C MET A 1 -31.43 6.73 -3.65
N THR A 2 -31.25 7.04 -2.36
CA THR A 2 -31.90 6.33 -1.26
C THR A 2 -32.87 7.29 -0.57
N ALA A 3 -34.05 6.78 -0.22
CA ALA A 3 -35.25 7.50 0.22
C ALA A 3 -35.09 8.42 1.47
N ALA A 4 -33.91 8.47 2.09
CA ALA A 4 -33.61 9.37 3.20
C ALA A 4 -33.52 10.85 2.80
N ASN A 5 -33.15 11.16 1.55
CA ASN A 5 -32.93 12.55 1.12
C ASN A 5 -34.23 13.32 0.81
N HIS A 6 -35.34 12.63 0.53
CA HIS A 6 -36.60 13.27 0.15
C HIS A 6 -37.50 13.60 1.36
N ALA A 7 -37.35 12.86 2.47
CA ALA A 7 -38.25 12.94 3.62
C ALA A 7 -37.95 14.10 4.59
N PHE A 8 -36.83 14.81 4.42
CA PHE A 8 -36.43 15.90 5.31
C PHE A 8 -36.73 17.30 4.74
N ILE A 9 -36.84 17.44 3.41
CA ILE A 9 -37.11 18.72 2.74
C ILE A 9 -38.51 19.25 3.06
N GLU A 10 -39.49 18.37 3.36
CA GLU A 10 -40.84 18.80 3.75
C GLU A 10 -40.98 19.20 5.22
N LYS A 11 -39.98 18.95 6.08
CA LYS A 11 -40.15 19.10 7.54
C LYS A 11 -39.70 20.45 8.13
N ASN A 12 -39.07 21.31 7.33
CA ASN A 12 -38.57 22.63 7.77
C ASN A 12 -39.41 23.83 7.31
N SER A 13 -40.60 23.61 6.76
CA SER A 13 -41.52 24.69 6.36
C SER A 13 -42.37 25.27 7.50
N LEU A 14 -42.12 24.90 8.76
CA LEU A 14 -42.87 25.37 9.93
C LEU A 14 -41.95 25.61 11.15
N VAL A 15 -41.21 26.71 11.17
CA VAL A 15 -40.68 27.31 12.41
C VAL A 15 -40.90 28.82 12.33
N GLY A 16 -41.49 29.34 13.42
CA GLY A 16 -42.11 30.65 13.51
C GLY A 16 -41.19 31.85 13.34
N GLU A 17 -41.80 32.95 12.90
CA GLU A 17 -41.35 34.31 13.15
C GLU A 17 -41.12 34.50 14.66
N ASN A 18 -39.87 34.76 15.07
CA ASN A 18 -39.56 35.57 16.25
C ASN A 18 -38.09 36.02 16.27
N ASP A 19 -37.93 37.29 16.61
CA ASP A 19 -36.73 38.06 17.02
C ASP A 19 -35.56 38.25 16.04
N ALA A 20 -35.74 39.26 15.19
CA ALA A 20 -34.67 40.09 14.67
C ALA A 20 -34.07 40.98 15.77
N SER A 21 -33.24 40.44 16.67
CA SER A 21 -32.37 41.28 17.54
C SER A 21 -31.24 40.51 18.23
N GLN A 22 -30.32 39.91 17.46
CA GLN A 22 -28.91 39.69 17.86
C GLN A 22 -28.15 39.04 16.70
N SER A 23 -27.55 39.86 15.82
CA SER A 23 -26.55 39.36 14.87
C SER A 23 -25.30 38.98 15.66
N PRO A 24 -24.77 37.75 15.57
CA PRO A 24 -23.52 37.40 16.25
C PRO A 24 -22.41 38.36 15.78
N SER A 25 -21.65 38.90 16.73
CA SER A 25 -20.72 40.02 16.55
C SER A 25 -19.47 39.72 15.70
N PHE A 26 -19.39 38.55 15.05
CA PHE A 26 -18.38 38.20 14.04
C PHE A 26 -18.95 37.17 13.04
N PRO A 27 -19.26 37.52 11.78
CA PRO A 27 -19.75 36.55 10.80
C PRO A 27 -18.64 35.60 10.36
N LEU A 28 -18.86 34.28 10.46
CA LEU A 28 -17.95 33.24 9.97
C LEU A 28 -18.33 32.79 8.55
N SER A 29 -17.36 32.79 7.63
CA SER A 29 -17.48 32.14 6.33
C SER A 29 -16.78 30.77 6.36
N VAL A 30 -17.43 29.74 5.85
CA VAL A 30 -16.80 28.42 5.69
C VAL A 30 -16.60 28.10 4.21
N VAL A 31 -15.34 27.91 3.82
CA VAL A 31 -14.94 27.55 2.47
C VAL A 31 -14.88 26.04 2.33
N VAL A 32 -15.63 25.50 1.35
CA VAL A 32 -15.73 24.06 1.09
C VAL A 32 -15.28 23.76 -0.35
N PRO A 33 -14.02 23.34 -0.59
CA PRO A 33 -13.59 22.90 -1.90
C PRO A 33 -14.16 21.50 -2.22
N VAL A 34 -14.74 21.34 -3.42
CA VAL A 34 -15.44 20.11 -3.83
C VAL A 34 -14.89 19.62 -5.17
N TYR A 35 -14.54 18.34 -5.23
CA TYR A 35 -14.25 17.65 -6.49
C TYR A 35 -14.74 16.19 -6.46
N ASN A 36 -15.83 15.89 -7.17
CA ASN A 36 -16.46 14.57 -7.23
C ASN A 36 -16.86 13.97 -5.86
N GLU A 37 -17.47 14.77 -4.97
CA GLU A 37 -17.87 14.36 -3.61
C GLU A 37 -19.41 14.33 -3.43
N HIS A 38 -20.14 13.86 -4.45
CA HIS A 38 -21.61 13.80 -4.44
C HIS A 38 -22.25 13.03 -3.27
N ARG A 39 -21.50 12.10 -2.65
CA ARG A 39 -22.01 11.26 -1.54
C ARG A 39 -22.03 11.98 -0.20
N THR A 40 -21.14 12.95 0.00
CA THR A 40 -20.85 13.54 1.32
C THR A 40 -21.17 15.03 1.38
N ILE A 41 -21.08 15.76 0.27
CA ILE A 41 -21.17 17.22 0.26
C ILE A 41 -22.48 17.77 0.84
N ALA A 42 -23.62 17.13 0.55
CA ALA A 42 -24.91 17.56 1.11
C ALA A 42 -24.91 17.49 2.64
N GLN A 43 -24.40 16.40 3.20
CA GLN A 43 -24.34 16.21 4.64
C GLN A 43 -23.37 17.21 5.29
N VAL A 44 -22.22 17.49 4.66
CA VAL A 44 -21.26 18.49 5.16
C VAL A 44 -21.92 19.87 5.22
N VAL A 45 -22.55 20.33 4.13
CA VAL A 45 -23.17 21.66 4.07
C VAL A 45 -24.34 21.77 5.04
N LEU A 46 -25.19 20.75 5.15
CA LEU A 46 -26.31 20.78 6.10
C LEU A 46 -25.82 20.89 7.56
N LYS A 47 -24.82 20.11 7.95
CA LYS A 47 -24.21 20.22 9.28
C LYS A 47 -23.56 21.58 9.54
N LEU A 48 -22.96 22.20 8.52
CA LEU A 48 -22.43 23.56 8.65
C LEU A 48 -23.54 24.59 8.88
N LEU A 49 -24.68 24.43 8.21
CA LEU A 49 -25.83 25.31 8.37
C LEU A 49 -26.51 25.17 9.75
N GLU A 50 -26.39 24.02 10.40
CA GLU A 50 -26.85 23.81 11.78
C GLU A 50 -26.04 24.62 12.82
N LEU A 51 -24.82 25.04 12.48
CA LEU A 51 -23.99 25.85 13.37
C LEU A 51 -24.41 27.33 13.27
N GLU A 52 -24.98 27.86 14.34
CA GLU A 52 -25.46 29.26 14.40
C GLU A 52 -24.37 30.29 14.11
N ILE A 53 -23.11 29.97 14.42
CA ILE A 53 -21.96 30.84 14.17
C ILE A 53 -21.63 31.00 12.69
N VAL A 54 -22.04 30.05 11.84
CA VAL A 54 -21.78 30.05 10.39
C VAL A 54 -22.76 30.99 9.70
N ALA A 55 -22.24 32.14 9.27
CA ALA A 55 -23.01 33.14 8.54
C ALA A 55 -23.21 32.74 7.06
N GLU A 56 -22.16 32.19 6.43
CA GLU A 56 -22.21 31.72 5.05
C GLU A 56 -21.32 30.50 4.80
N VAL A 57 -21.69 29.69 3.81
CA VAL A 57 -20.93 28.56 3.30
C VAL A 57 -20.62 28.82 1.84
N VAL A 58 -19.34 29.02 1.52
CA VAL A 58 -18.85 29.23 0.16
C VAL A 58 -18.34 27.90 -0.37
N VAL A 59 -19.09 27.30 -1.28
CA VAL A 59 -18.77 25.99 -1.89
C VAL A 59 -18.14 26.20 -3.25
N ILE A 60 -16.97 25.61 -3.48
CA ILE A 60 -16.22 25.77 -4.73
C ILE A 60 -16.18 24.43 -5.44
N ASP A 61 -17.00 24.31 -6.48
CA ASP A 61 -16.99 23.17 -7.38
C ASP A 61 -15.81 23.26 -8.36
N ASP A 62 -14.78 22.46 -8.13
CA ASP A 62 -13.57 22.44 -8.95
C ASP A 62 -13.72 21.54 -10.19
N GLY A 63 -14.79 21.77 -10.96
CA GLY A 63 -15.09 21.04 -12.19
C GLY A 63 -15.51 19.58 -11.97
N SER A 64 -16.41 19.33 -11.03
CA SER A 64 -16.94 17.99 -10.72
C SER A 64 -17.86 17.42 -11.80
N ASP A 65 -18.15 16.13 -11.68
CA ASP A 65 -19.11 15.40 -12.51
C ASP A 65 -20.58 15.86 -12.35
N ALA A 66 -21.44 15.38 -13.25
CA ALA A 66 -22.86 15.72 -13.27
C ALA A 66 -23.59 15.35 -11.96
N ALA A 67 -23.18 14.26 -11.29
CA ALA A 67 -23.77 13.82 -10.04
C ALA A 67 -23.53 14.85 -8.92
N THR A 68 -22.30 15.36 -8.81
CA THR A 68 -21.94 16.39 -7.83
C THR A 68 -22.62 17.72 -8.16
N GLN A 69 -22.62 18.11 -9.44
CA GLN A 69 -23.27 19.35 -9.89
C GLN A 69 -24.77 19.39 -9.59
N GLN A 70 -25.47 18.25 -9.70
CA GLN A 70 -26.89 18.15 -9.36
C GLN A 70 -27.13 18.44 -7.87
N VAL A 71 -26.34 17.84 -6.98
CA VAL A 71 -26.44 18.06 -5.52
C VAL A 71 -26.14 19.52 -5.18
N LEU A 72 -25.10 20.10 -5.78
CA LEU A 72 -24.76 21.51 -5.57
C LEU A 72 -25.84 22.48 -6.06
N GLY A 73 -26.54 22.13 -7.15
CA GLY A 73 -27.69 22.89 -7.62
C GLY A 73 -28.82 22.96 -6.59
N GLN A 74 -29.08 21.86 -5.89
CA GLN A 74 -30.07 21.83 -4.82
C GLN A 74 -29.60 22.65 -3.60
N LEU A 75 -28.34 22.53 -3.20
CA LEU A 75 -27.81 23.29 -2.06
C LEU A 75 -27.78 24.80 -2.31
N SER A 76 -27.66 25.23 -3.58
CA SER A 76 -27.67 26.65 -3.93
C SER A 76 -29.00 27.38 -3.71
N THR A 77 -30.09 26.66 -3.37
CA THR A 77 -31.36 27.30 -3.00
C THR A 77 -31.34 27.87 -1.58
N GLU A 78 -30.41 27.41 -0.74
CA GLU A 78 -30.23 27.92 0.62
C GLU A 78 -29.56 29.29 0.61
N ARG A 79 -30.16 30.27 1.31
CA ARG A 79 -29.69 31.68 1.26
C ARG A 79 -28.27 31.88 1.76
N ARG A 80 -27.81 31.03 2.68
CA ARG A 80 -26.46 31.08 3.27
C ARG A 80 -25.41 30.31 2.45
N VAL A 81 -25.80 29.66 1.34
CA VAL A 81 -24.90 28.81 0.54
C VAL A 81 -24.59 29.49 -0.79
N HIS A 82 -23.31 29.75 -1.03
CA HIS A 82 -22.81 30.36 -2.26
C HIS A 82 -21.98 29.35 -3.03
N VAL A 83 -22.47 28.91 -4.18
CA VAL A 83 -21.78 27.92 -5.03
C VAL A 83 -21.05 28.63 -6.17
N LEU A 84 -19.72 28.52 -6.20
CA LEU A 84 -18.87 28.96 -7.29
C LEU A 84 -18.35 27.77 -8.08
N ARG A 85 -18.28 27.90 -9.41
CA ARG A 85 -17.89 26.78 -10.30
C ARG A 85 -16.67 27.12 -11.12
N HIS A 86 -15.69 26.23 -11.12
CA HIS A 86 -14.60 26.25 -12.08
C HIS A 86 -14.97 25.46 -13.34
N PRO A 87 -14.55 25.90 -14.54
CA PRO A 87 -14.86 25.22 -15.79
C PRO A 87 -14.14 23.86 -15.93
N ARG A 88 -13.04 23.66 -15.19
CA ARG A 88 -12.26 22.43 -15.14
C ARG A 88 -11.59 22.31 -13.78
N ASN A 89 -11.18 21.10 -13.40
CA ASN A 89 -10.39 20.89 -12.19
C ASN A 89 -9.04 21.62 -12.26
N ARG A 90 -8.82 22.50 -11.29
CA ARG A 90 -7.58 23.28 -11.12
C ARG A 90 -6.80 22.83 -9.88
N GLY A 91 -7.44 22.18 -8.92
CA GLY A 91 -6.87 21.67 -7.68
C GLY A 91 -7.36 22.43 -6.43
N LYS A 92 -7.09 21.84 -5.25
CA LYS A 92 -7.53 22.36 -3.95
C LYS A 92 -7.06 23.80 -3.70
N GLY A 93 -5.79 24.11 -3.96
CA GLY A 93 -5.24 25.46 -3.76
C GLY A 93 -5.91 26.52 -4.64
N ALA A 94 -6.25 26.19 -5.89
CA ALA A 94 -7.00 27.08 -6.76
C ALA A 94 -8.45 27.27 -6.27
N ALA A 95 -9.09 26.21 -5.79
CA ALA A 95 -10.42 26.28 -5.20
C ALA A 95 -10.46 27.14 -3.94
N LEU A 96 -9.50 26.96 -3.03
CA LEU A 96 -9.36 27.79 -1.83
C LEU A 96 -9.13 29.27 -2.17
N ARG A 97 -8.29 29.56 -3.16
CA ARG A 97 -8.04 30.93 -3.62
C ARG A 97 -9.31 31.64 -4.11
N SER A 98 -10.11 30.96 -4.93
CA SER A 98 -11.40 31.48 -5.36
C SER A 98 -12.38 31.62 -4.20
N GLY A 99 -12.37 30.68 -3.25
CA GLY A 99 -13.20 30.70 -2.06
C GLY A 99 -12.90 31.86 -1.13
N PHE A 100 -11.63 32.09 -0.81
CA PHE A 100 -11.19 33.20 0.04
C PHE A 100 -11.56 34.56 -0.57
N ALA A 101 -11.45 34.71 -1.89
CA ALA A 101 -11.83 35.95 -2.58
C ALA A 101 -13.35 36.23 -2.54
N ALA A 102 -14.17 35.21 -2.31
CA ALA A 102 -15.63 35.34 -2.27
C ALA A 102 -16.21 35.43 -0.85
N CYS A 103 -15.39 35.21 0.19
CA CYS A 103 -15.85 35.26 1.57
C CYS A 103 -16.10 36.70 2.05
N THR A 104 -17.21 36.90 2.75
CA THR A 104 -17.63 38.18 3.33
C THR A 104 -17.57 38.18 4.86
N GLY A 105 -17.28 37.06 5.52
CA GLY A 105 -17.19 36.89 6.97
C GLY A 105 -15.81 37.23 7.55
N GLN A 106 -15.78 37.81 8.76
CA GLN A 106 -14.58 38.36 9.40
C GLN A 106 -13.57 37.27 9.78
N VAL A 107 -14.08 36.06 9.98
CA VAL A 107 -13.31 34.83 10.14
C VAL A 107 -13.65 33.91 8.98
N VAL A 108 -12.64 33.23 8.46
CA VAL A 108 -12.78 32.27 7.36
C VAL A 108 -12.22 30.93 7.82
N ALA A 109 -13.04 29.88 7.76
CA ALA A 109 -12.63 28.50 8.04
C ALA A 109 -12.63 27.65 6.77
N ILE A 110 -11.79 26.63 6.73
CA ILE A 110 -11.73 25.63 5.65
C ILE A 110 -12.35 24.33 6.17
N GLN A 111 -13.25 23.75 5.38
CA GLN A 111 -13.85 22.44 5.64
C GLN A 111 -13.77 21.58 4.37
N ASP A 112 -13.14 20.41 4.46
CA ASP A 112 -13.12 19.47 3.32
C ASP A 112 -14.50 18.81 3.13
N ALA A 113 -14.83 18.50 1.87
CA ALA A 113 -16.14 18.02 1.45
C ALA A 113 -16.42 16.52 1.74
N ASP A 114 -15.53 15.83 2.43
CA ASP A 114 -15.46 14.36 2.46
C ASP A 114 -15.71 13.69 3.81
N LEU A 115 -16.14 14.47 4.81
CA LEU A 115 -16.40 14.01 6.18
C LEU A 115 -15.20 13.33 6.87
N GLU A 116 -13.97 13.49 6.38
CA GLU A 116 -12.78 13.09 7.16
C GLU A 116 -12.64 13.98 8.41
N TYR A 117 -13.13 15.22 8.31
CA TYR A 117 -13.27 16.20 9.39
C TYR A 117 -14.74 16.48 9.65
N PHE A 118 -15.10 16.53 10.93
CA PHE A 118 -16.45 16.78 11.40
C PHE A 118 -16.71 18.30 11.51
N PRO A 119 -17.72 18.86 10.80
CA PRO A 119 -18.09 20.28 10.89
C PRO A 119 -18.31 20.78 12.33
N GLU A 120 -18.72 19.89 13.24
CA GLU A 120 -18.94 20.15 14.66
C GLU A 120 -17.70 20.66 15.40
N ALA A 121 -16.49 20.47 14.84
CA ALA A 121 -15.25 20.99 15.40
C ALA A 121 -15.00 22.48 15.08
N ILE A 122 -15.69 23.05 14.08
CA ILE A 122 -15.46 24.43 13.63
C ILE A 122 -15.59 25.45 14.77
N PRO A 123 -16.62 25.42 15.64
CA PRO A 123 -16.74 26.36 16.74
C PRO A 123 -15.49 26.38 17.65
N GLU A 124 -14.97 25.21 18.01
CA GLU A 124 -13.75 25.10 18.84
C GLU A 124 -12.50 25.64 18.13
N VAL A 125 -12.40 25.44 16.81
CA VAL A 125 -11.26 25.91 16.00
C VAL A 125 -11.30 27.43 15.80
N VAL A 126 -12.48 28.04 15.65
CA VAL A 126 -12.59 29.49 15.45
C VAL A 126 -12.54 30.27 16.76
N GLN A 127 -12.88 29.65 17.89
CA GLN A 127 -12.98 30.29 19.20
C GLN A 127 -11.75 31.15 19.57
N PRO A 128 -10.48 30.70 19.41
CA PRO A 128 -9.31 31.52 19.77
C PRO A 128 -9.17 32.79 18.92
N ILE A 129 -9.77 32.81 17.72
CA ILE A 129 -9.77 33.99 16.84
C ILE A 129 -10.77 35.03 17.35
N LEU A 130 -11.95 34.55 17.75
CA LEU A 130 -13.04 35.36 18.30
C LEU A 130 -12.63 35.97 19.64
N ASP A 131 -11.95 35.20 20.47
CA ASP A 131 -11.40 35.64 21.77
C ASP A 131 -10.14 36.53 21.59
N SER A 132 -9.73 36.78 20.35
CA SER A 132 -8.55 37.59 20.00
C SER A 132 -7.21 37.07 20.54
N GLU A 133 -7.16 35.79 20.92
CA GLU A 133 -5.96 35.09 21.35
C GLU A 133 -5.03 34.76 20.17
N SER A 134 -5.61 34.44 19.01
CA SER A 134 -4.91 34.01 17.80
C SER A 134 -5.43 34.69 16.54
N ASP A 135 -4.59 34.75 15.50
CA ASP A 135 -4.98 35.28 14.19
C ASP A 135 -5.23 34.12 13.19
N VAL A 136 -4.60 32.97 13.43
CA VAL A 136 -4.78 31.72 12.67
C VAL A 136 -4.83 30.54 13.64
N VAL A 137 -5.74 29.60 13.39
CA VAL A 137 -5.88 28.37 14.19
C VAL A 137 -5.88 27.15 13.28
N TYR A 138 -5.10 26.14 13.66
CA TYR A 138 -5.00 24.87 12.95
C TYR A 138 -5.74 23.80 13.74
N GLY A 139 -6.64 23.07 13.09
CA GLY A 139 -7.24 21.88 13.65
C GLY A 139 -6.26 20.72 13.56
N SER A 140 -5.60 20.36 14.66
CA SER A 140 -4.58 19.31 14.66
C SER A 140 -5.18 17.95 14.93
N ARG A 141 -4.85 16.99 14.05
CA ARG A 141 -5.24 15.59 14.18
C ARG A 141 -4.34 14.85 15.19
N GLU A 142 -3.14 15.36 15.45
CA GLU A 142 -2.15 14.76 16.36
C GLU A 142 -2.29 15.24 17.81
N LEU A 143 -2.90 16.41 18.03
CA LEU A 143 -3.24 16.90 19.36
C LEU A 143 -4.43 16.10 19.92
N GLY A 144 -4.20 15.39 21.03
CA GLY A 144 -5.20 14.59 21.74
C GLY A 144 -5.25 13.11 21.33
N SER A 145 -6.17 12.37 21.94
CA SER A 145 -6.31 10.91 21.82
C SER A 145 -7.24 10.44 20.68
N ARG A 146 -7.59 11.31 19.72
CA ARG A 146 -8.68 11.08 18.74
C ARG A 146 -8.20 10.81 17.30
N TYR A 147 -6.96 10.35 17.13
CA TYR A 147 -6.38 9.94 15.84
C TYR A 147 -6.58 8.44 15.59
N GLU A 148 -7.81 8.02 15.30
CA GLU A 148 -8.16 6.61 15.11
C GLU A 148 -8.03 6.19 13.64
N GLY A 149 -7.40 5.05 13.36
CA GLY A 149 -7.51 4.34 12.07
C GLY A 149 -6.56 4.73 10.93
N ALA A 150 -5.68 5.72 11.08
CA ALA A 150 -4.74 6.08 10.01
C ALA A 150 -3.49 5.17 10.00
N PRO A 151 -3.00 4.70 8.83
CA PRO A 151 -1.78 3.90 8.74
C PRO A 151 -0.56 4.61 9.35
N TRP A 152 0.20 3.90 10.19
CA TRP A 152 1.35 4.45 10.92
C TRP A 152 2.39 5.16 10.03
N ILE A 153 2.60 4.66 8.80
CA ILE A 153 3.53 5.24 7.82
C ILE A 153 3.12 6.67 7.44
N ARG A 154 1.83 6.91 7.22
CA ARG A 154 1.32 8.26 6.86
C ARG A 154 1.47 9.22 8.01
N ARG A 155 1.26 8.70 9.22
CA ARG A 155 1.44 9.43 10.46
C ARG A 155 2.89 9.90 10.63
N MET A 156 3.85 9.01 10.35
CA MET A 156 5.27 9.36 10.34
C MET A 156 5.64 10.35 9.23
N ALA A 157 5.10 10.18 8.02
CA ALA A 157 5.33 11.12 6.93
C ALA A 157 4.81 12.53 7.27
N ASN A 158 3.61 12.64 7.86
CA ASN A 158 3.06 13.92 8.31
C ASN A 158 3.91 14.58 9.39
N ARG A 159 4.38 13.79 10.38
CA ARG A 159 5.29 14.29 11.42
C ARG A 159 6.60 14.79 10.85
N LEU A 160 7.16 14.11 9.85
CA LEU A 160 8.38 14.54 9.18
C LEU A 160 8.17 15.86 8.42
N LEU A 161 7.09 15.98 7.65
CA LEU A 161 6.75 17.21 6.92
C LEU A 161 6.51 18.38 7.88
N THR A 162 5.77 18.14 8.97
CA THR A 162 5.52 19.13 10.02
C THR A 162 6.81 19.55 10.71
N TRP A 163 7.68 18.60 11.08
CA TRP A 163 8.99 18.89 11.67
C TRP A 163 9.86 19.74 10.74
N LEU A 164 9.92 19.42 9.45
CA LEU A 164 10.67 20.20 8.45
C LEU A 164 10.10 21.61 8.30
N SER A 165 8.77 21.73 8.21
CA SER A 165 8.09 23.02 8.13
C SER A 165 8.40 23.88 9.35
N ASN A 166 8.18 23.36 10.56
CA ASN A 166 8.50 24.03 11.83
C ASN A 166 9.96 24.49 11.89
N ARG A 167 10.90 23.65 11.45
CA ARG A 167 12.33 24.00 11.45
C ARG A 167 12.64 25.20 10.55
N ARG A 168 11.87 25.41 9.49
CA ARG A 168 12.04 26.50 8.51
C ARG A 168 11.22 27.74 8.86
N THR A 169 10.00 27.57 9.34
CA THR A 169 9.08 28.66 9.67
C THR A 169 9.28 29.20 11.07
N GLY A 170 9.86 28.41 11.98
CA GLY A 170 9.96 28.73 13.40
C GLY A 170 8.67 28.49 14.20
N LEU A 171 7.63 27.94 13.57
CA LEU A 171 6.41 27.53 14.25
C LEU A 171 6.62 26.21 15.00
N GLN A 172 5.70 25.88 15.91
CA GLN A 172 5.70 24.63 16.69
C GLN A 172 4.38 23.88 16.48
N LEU A 173 4.02 23.65 15.23
CA LEU A 173 2.81 22.91 14.88
C LEU A 173 3.01 21.41 15.13
N THR A 174 1.95 20.72 15.52
CA THR A 174 1.86 19.26 15.61
C THR A 174 1.32 18.66 14.31
N ASP A 175 0.57 19.43 13.51
CA ASP A 175 -0.03 18.98 12.26
C ASP A 175 -0.16 20.09 11.21
N MET A 176 0.87 20.26 10.37
CA MET A 176 0.88 21.30 9.34
C MET A 176 -0.04 20.98 8.14
N GLU A 177 -0.10 19.71 7.74
CA GLU A 177 -0.87 19.21 6.57
C GLU A 177 -2.37 19.00 6.87
N THR A 178 -2.89 19.61 7.94
CA THR A 178 -4.32 19.55 8.25
C THR A 178 -5.14 20.31 7.21
N GLY A 179 -6.29 19.78 6.80
CA GLY A 179 -7.24 20.50 5.93
C GLY A 179 -8.10 21.51 6.69
N CYS A 180 -8.21 21.37 8.02
CA CYS A 180 -9.04 22.22 8.86
C CYS A 180 -8.20 23.36 9.43
N LYS A 181 -8.44 24.57 8.94
CA LYS A 181 -7.76 25.80 9.37
C LYS A 181 -8.76 26.95 9.43
N ALA A 182 -8.60 27.84 10.38
CA ALA A 182 -9.37 29.07 10.49
C ALA A 182 -8.43 30.28 10.52
N PHE A 183 -8.87 31.38 9.89
CA PHE A 183 -8.08 32.59 9.71
C PHE A 183 -8.95 33.81 9.99
N ARG A 184 -8.38 34.87 10.55
CA ARG A 184 -8.93 36.21 10.34
C ARG A 184 -8.88 36.55 8.85
N ARG A 185 -9.92 37.18 8.32
CA ARG A 185 -9.98 37.54 6.89
C ARG A 185 -8.76 38.35 6.45
N GLU A 186 -8.31 39.29 7.29
CA GLU A 186 -7.13 40.13 7.06
C GLU A 186 -5.85 39.33 6.81
N VAL A 187 -5.73 38.13 7.40
CA VAL A 187 -4.59 37.23 7.15
C VAL A 187 -4.62 36.78 5.70
N LEU A 188 -5.78 36.38 5.17
CA LEU A 188 -5.93 35.88 3.82
C LEU A 188 -5.78 36.99 2.76
N GLU A 189 -6.26 38.19 3.05
CA GLU A 189 -6.12 39.36 2.17
C GLU A 189 -4.65 39.76 1.94
N GLY A 190 -3.79 39.53 2.94
CA GLY A 190 -2.34 39.76 2.84
C GLY A 190 -1.57 38.65 2.14
N LEU A 191 -2.22 37.56 1.72
CA LEU A 191 -1.57 36.36 1.18
C LEU A 191 -1.89 36.16 -0.30
N THR A 192 -0.87 36.16 -1.15
CA THR A 192 -0.98 35.67 -2.52
C THR A 192 -0.74 34.16 -2.53
N ILE A 193 -1.73 33.35 -2.88
CA ILE A 193 -1.59 31.89 -3.03
C ILE A 193 -1.15 31.57 -4.46
N GLU A 194 -0.05 30.83 -4.61
CA GLU A 194 0.56 30.43 -5.88
C GLU A 194 0.27 28.96 -6.21
N GLU A 195 0.20 28.09 -5.21
CA GLU A 195 -0.03 26.66 -5.42
C GLU A 195 -1.49 26.37 -5.79
N ASP A 196 -1.67 25.54 -6.81
CA ASP A 196 -3.00 25.17 -7.30
C ASP A 196 -3.53 23.88 -6.66
N ARG A 197 -2.67 23.00 -6.11
CA ARG A 197 -3.03 21.66 -5.58
C ARG A 197 -2.83 21.56 -4.06
N PHE A 198 -2.37 20.41 -3.57
CA PHE A 198 -2.13 20.13 -2.15
C PHE A 198 -0.93 20.87 -1.56
N GLY A 199 -0.04 21.42 -2.41
CA GLY A 199 1.07 22.29 -1.97
C GLY A 199 0.62 23.59 -1.28
N VAL A 200 -0.67 23.91 -1.34
CA VAL A 200 -1.25 25.09 -0.68
C VAL A 200 -1.09 25.05 0.84
N GLU A 201 -1.10 23.87 1.47
CA GLU A 201 -1.00 23.77 2.94
C GLU A 201 0.39 24.19 3.46
N PRO A 202 1.52 23.67 2.92
CA PRO A 202 2.83 24.17 3.29
C PRO A 202 3.07 25.61 2.85
N GLU A 203 2.50 26.05 1.72
CA GLU A 203 2.60 27.44 1.26
C GLU A 203 1.93 28.42 2.24
N LEU A 204 0.66 28.17 2.59
CA LEU A 204 -0.09 28.99 3.55
C LEU A 204 0.64 29.07 4.88
N THR A 205 1.10 27.92 5.40
CA THR A 205 1.85 27.87 6.66
C THR A 205 3.11 28.72 6.60
N ALA A 206 3.89 28.61 5.51
CA ALA A 206 5.11 29.37 5.34
C ALA A 206 4.84 30.88 5.24
N LYS A 207 3.81 31.30 4.50
CA LYS A 207 3.49 32.72 4.32
C LYS A 207 2.85 33.33 5.56
N VAL A 208 2.00 32.60 6.29
CA VAL A 208 1.47 33.01 7.60
C VAL A 208 2.61 33.22 8.60
N ALA A 209 3.55 32.28 8.66
CA ALA A 209 4.72 32.41 9.54
C ALA A 209 5.62 33.59 9.15
N ALA A 210 5.86 33.80 7.85
CA ALA A 210 6.67 34.89 7.34
C ALA A 210 6.06 36.27 7.66
N ALA A 211 4.73 36.38 7.65
CA ALA A 211 4.00 37.59 8.03
C ALA A 211 3.93 37.81 9.56
N GLY A 212 4.30 36.82 10.38
CA GLY A 212 4.40 36.95 11.83
C GLY A 212 3.05 36.94 12.58
N TRP A 213 2.03 36.31 12.00
CA TRP A 213 0.72 36.15 12.64
C TRP A 213 0.77 35.19 13.83
N ARG A 214 -0.13 35.36 14.81
CA ARG A 214 -0.23 34.46 15.98
C ARG A 214 -0.97 33.19 15.57
N VAL A 215 -0.28 32.05 15.68
CA VAL A 215 -0.80 30.74 15.29
C VAL A 215 -0.95 29.84 16.51
N THR A 216 -2.11 29.18 16.65
CA THR A 216 -2.35 28.14 17.66
C THR A 216 -2.97 26.90 17.04
N GLU A 217 -3.04 25.81 17.81
CA GLU A 217 -3.67 24.55 17.41
C GLU A 217 -4.79 24.15 18.37
N ARG A 218 -5.83 23.52 17.82
CA ARG A 218 -6.91 22.87 18.58
C ARG A 218 -7.07 21.41 18.17
N PRO A 219 -7.29 20.49 19.12
CA PRO A 219 -7.46 19.07 18.80
C PRO A 219 -8.75 18.86 18.00
N ILE A 220 -8.70 18.09 16.90
CA ILE A 220 -9.89 17.74 16.11
C ILE A 220 -10.05 16.23 15.96
N ARG A 221 -11.30 15.78 15.77
CA ARG A 221 -11.60 14.38 15.46
C ARG A 221 -11.35 14.10 13.97
N TYR A 222 -10.62 13.02 13.69
CA TYR A 222 -10.31 12.57 12.34
C TYR A 222 -10.81 11.16 12.10
N SER A 223 -11.52 10.94 10.99
CA SER A 223 -11.97 9.62 10.57
C SER A 223 -11.46 9.32 9.14
N PRO A 224 -10.37 8.57 8.98
CA PRO A 224 -9.78 8.34 7.66
C PRO A 224 -10.71 7.54 6.75
N ARG A 225 -10.81 7.93 5.47
CA ARG A 225 -11.51 7.10 4.46
C ARG A 225 -10.85 5.73 4.27
N SER A 226 -11.67 4.73 3.92
CA SER A 226 -11.22 3.38 3.57
C SER A 226 -10.40 3.42 2.26
N TYR A 227 -9.42 2.52 2.08
CA TYR A 227 -8.55 2.50 0.89
C TYR A 227 -9.34 2.30 -0.41
N GLN A 228 -10.53 1.70 -0.32
CA GLN A 228 -11.42 1.41 -1.47
C GLN A 228 -12.11 2.67 -2.02
N ASP A 229 -12.15 3.77 -1.25
CA ASP A 229 -12.79 5.03 -1.66
C ASP A 229 -11.84 5.99 -2.42
N GLY A 230 -10.69 5.50 -2.88
CA GLY A 230 -9.81 6.21 -3.81
C GLY A 230 -9.14 7.45 -3.20
N LYS A 231 -8.19 7.25 -2.28
CA LYS A 231 -7.41 8.37 -1.73
C LYS A 231 -6.59 9.07 -2.83
N LYS A 232 -6.94 10.33 -3.09
CA LYS A 232 -6.37 11.19 -4.16
C LYS A 232 -4.93 11.68 -3.89
N ILE A 233 -4.28 11.23 -2.82
CA ILE A 233 -2.94 11.67 -2.38
C ILE A 233 -1.92 10.53 -2.56
N GLY A 234 -0.88 10.77 -3.36
CA GLY A 234 0.18 9.81 -3.66
C GLY A 234 1.56 10.25 -3.20
N PHE A 235 2.58 9.41 -3.46
CA PHE A 235 3.98 9.69 -3.11
C PHE A 235 4.54 10.96 -3.79
N ARG A 236 4.09 11.24 -5.02
CA ARG A 236 4.50 12.45 -5.76
C ARG A 236 4.04 13.73 -5.06
N ASP A 237 2.87 13.73 -4.44
CA ASP A 237 2.37 14.87 -3.68
C ASP A 237 3.21 15.13 -2.42
N GLY A 238 3.70 14.06 -1.76
CA GLY A 238 4.63 14.18 -0.63
C GLY A 238 5.99 14.79 -1.03
N LEU A 239 6.54 14.40 -2.18
CA LEU A 239 7.75 15.05 -2.72
C LEU A 239 7.49 16.51 -3.10
N TRP A 240 6.31 16.81 -3.64
CA TRP A 240 5.91 18.18 -3.96
C TRP A 240 5.77 19.04 -2.70
N ALA A 241 5.17 18.51 -1.63
CA ALA A 241 5.07 19.18 -0.34
C ALA A 241 6.46 19.54 0.23
N LEU A 242 7.44 18.63 0.14
CA LEU A 242 8.82 18.92 0.52
C LEU A 242 9.43 20.07 -0.30
N TRP A 243 9.17 20.10 -1.61
CA TRP A 243 9.60 21.18 -2.48
C TRP A 243 8.92 22.50 -2.11
N CYS A 244 7.62 22.51 -1.81
CA CYS A 244 6.90 23.70 -1.33
C CYS A 244 7.49 24.23 -0.03
N ILE A 245 7.75 23.37 0.96
CA ILE A 245 8.42 23.75 2.22
C ILE A 245 9.79 24.37 1.92
N ALA A 246 10.57 23.78 1.02
CA ALA A 246 11.88 24.32 0.65
C ALA A 246 11.81 25.66 -0.10
N ARG A 247 10.80 25.83 -0.97
CA ARG A 247 10.60 27.00 -1.83
C ARG A 247 10.06 28.20 -1.06
N TYR A 248 8.95 28.02 -0.35
CA TYR A 248 8.21 29.12 0.27
C TYR A 248 8.78 29.52 1.63
N SER A 249 9.48 28.63 2.34
CA SER A 249 10.11 28.96 3.63
C SER A 249 11.49 29.61 3.50
N ARG A 250 11.74 30.43 2.46
CA ARG A 250 13.00 31.18 2.29
C ARG A 250 13.04 32.38 3.26
N ARG A 251 14.23 32.60 3.84
CA ARG A 251 14.50 33.41 5.05
C ARG A 251 13.89 34.82 5.05
N ARG A 252 13.30 35.14 6.21
CA ARG A 252 12.94 36.46 6.75
C ARG A 252 13.80 37.61 6.19
N ALA A 253 13.22 38.48 5.37
CA ALA A 253 13.60 39.89 5.41
C ALA A 253 13.00 40.45 6.72
N LYS A 254 13.82 41.08 7.55
CA LYS A 254 13.32 41.87 8.68
C LYS A 254 12.27 42.84 8.14
N VAL A 255 11.01 42.63 8.51
CA VAL A 255 10.03 43.72 8.48
C VAL A 255 10.32 44.51 9.73
N ASP A 256 11.14 45.55 9.60
CA ASP A 256 11.24 46.60 10.60
C ASP A 256 9.85 47.27 10.63
N ARG A 257 9.06 46.98 11.67
CA ARG A 257 7.88 47.79 11.97
C ARG A 257 8.41 49.11 12.51
N ASP A 258 8.48 50.08 11.61
CA ASP A 258 8.75 51.47 11.94
C ASP A 258 7.84 51.94 13.08
N SER A 259 8.48 52.58 14.03
CA SER A 259 7.90 53.33 15.12
C SER A 259 7.07 54.50 14.59
N SER A 260 5.75 54.39 14.64
CA SER A 260 4.83 55.54 14.81
C SER A 260 3.52 55.05 15.39
N GLY A 261 3.16 55.60 16.54
CA GLY A 261 2.21 55.01 17.47
C GLY A 261 0.74 55.20 17.13
N ASP A 262 -0.09 54.41 17.79
CA ASP A 262 -1.21 54.97 18.52
C ASP A 262 -1.52 54.13 19.77
N LYS A 263 -1.73 54.83 20.88
CA LYS A 263 -2.18 54.28 22.17
C LYS A 263 -3.69 54.18 22.11
N LYS A 264 -4.28 53.06 22.56
CA LYS A 264 -5.41 53.06 23.53
C LYS A 264 -5.88 51.65 23.92
N ARG A 265 -5.92 51.45 25.26
CA ARG A 265 -6.90 50.72 26.09
C ARG A 265 -7.08 49.22 25.78
N GLY A 266 -6.84 48.26 26.68
CA GLY A 266 -6.79 48.25 28.15
C GLY A 266 -8.00 47.49 28.68
N LEU A 267 -7.79 46.34 29.31
CA LEU A 267 -8.54 45.85 30.48
C LEU A 267 -7.91 44.56 31.02
N ALA A 268 -7.97 44.45 32.34
CA ALA A 268 -7.21 43.57 33.20
C ALA A 268 -7.94 42.26 33.50
N GLY A 269 -7.16 41.23 33.84
CA GLY A 269 -7.52 40.22 34.83
C GLY A 269 -7.77 38.81 34.32
N LYS A 270 -6.77 37.94 34.42
CA LYS A 270 -6.72 36.81 35.38
C LYS A 270 -5.53 35.90 35.06
N ASP A 271 -4.67 35.70 36.06
CA ASP A 271 -3.67 34.66 36.11
C ASP A 271 -4.35 33.29 36.03
N LEU A 272 -4.20 32.59 34.91
CA LEU A 272 -4.39 31.15 34.76
C LEU A 272 -3.45 30.65 33.65
N ASP A 273 -2.46 29.86 34.07
CA ASP A 273 -1.47 29.05 33.34
C ASP A 273 -1.61 28.95 31.80
N ALA A 274 -1.35 30.05 31.09
CA ALA A 274 -0.93 30.00 29.71
C ALA A 274 0.57 29.70 29.69
N VAL A 275 0.94 28.51 29.20
CA VAL A 275 2.35 28.15 28.93
C VAL A 275 2.87 29.13 27.88
N SER A 276 3.48 30.22 28.34
CA SER A 276 4.21 31.17 27.51
C SER A 276 5.49 30.49 27.03
N VAL A 277 5.47 30.00 25.79
CA VAL A 277 6.63 29.39 25.16
C VAL A 277 7.62 30.52 24.82
N SER A 278 8.69 30.60 25.61
CA SER A 278 9.85 31.43 25.33
C SER A 278 10.43 31.09 23.95
N ILE A 279 10.61 32.11 23.12
CA ILE A 279 11.30 32.00 21.83
C ILE A 279 12.78 31.76 22.11
N ALA A 280 13.17 30.49 22.20
CA ALA A 280 14.58 30.12 22.17
C ALA A 280 15.14 30.43 20.77
N SER A 281 16.15 31.29 20.70
CA SER A 281 16.94 31.48 19.50
C SER A 281 17.51 30.13 19.04
N PRO A 282 17.46 29.79 17.74
CA PRO A 282 18.05 28.54 17.29
C PRO A 282 19.56 28.63 17.45
N LEU A 283 20.12 27.84 18.38
CA LEU A 283 21.53 27.48 18.35
C LEU A 283 21.81 26.90 16.95
N GLY A 284 22.73 27.54 16.23
CA GLY A 284 23.17 27.04 14.93
C GLY A 284 23.70 25.63 15.10
N PHE A 285 23.22 24.72 14.25
CA PHE A 285 23.68 23.33 14.27
C PHE A 285 25.14 23.32 13.82
N THR A 286 26.04 22.85 14.68
CA THR A 286 27.47 22.85 14.38
C THR A 286 27.80 21.77 13.34
N LEU A 287 28.84 21.98 12.54
CA LEU A 287 29.32 20.97 11.58
C LEU A 287 29.57 19.61 12.27
N ILE A 288 30.05 19.66 13.51
CA ILE A 288 30.33 18.49 14.36
C ILE A 288 29.02 17.73 14.67
N GLU A 289 27.94 18.41 15.01
CA GLU A 289 26.64 17.77 15.27
C GLU A 289 26.09 17.08 14.01
N VAL A 290 26.26 17.66 12.82
CA VAL A 290 25.84 17.01 11.56
C VAL A 290 26.64 15.73 11.32
N LEU A 291 27.96 15.80 11.50
CA LEU A 291 28.84 14.66 11.31
C LEU A 291 28.53 13.54 12.29
N VAL A 292 28.26 13.86 13.56
CA VAL A 292 27.87 12.87 14.57
C VAL A 292 26.54 12.21 14.21
N VAL A 293 25.54 12.98 13.77
CA VAL A 293 24.24 12.41 13.36
C VAL A 293 24.40 11.49 12.15
N ILE A 294 25.16 11.89 11.12
CA ILE A 294 25.42 11.03 9.96
C ILE A 294 26.19 9.77 10.37
N ALA A 295 27.18 9.89 11.27
CA ALA A 295 27.92 8.75 11.79
C ALA A 295 27.02 7.77 12.56
N ILE A 296 26.14 8.28 13.44
CA ILE A 296 25.16 7.46 14.17
C ILE A 296 24.20 6.78 13.19
N ILE A 297 23.66 7.50 12.20
CA ILE A 297 22.79 6.91 11.17
C ILE A 297 23.54 5.83 10.39
N GLY A 298 24.80 6.08 10.02
CA GLY A 298 25.66 5.10 9.33
C GLY A 298 25.84 3.82 10.15
N VAL A 299 26.12 3.94 11.45
CA VAL A 299 26.23 2.80 12.37
C VAL A 299 24.90 2.07 12.54
N LEU A 300 23.80 2.80 12.71
CA LEU A 300 22.46 2.21 12.84
C LEU A 300 22.05 1.45 11.57
N VAL A 301 22.32 2.00 10.39
CA VAL A 301 22.06 1.34 9.11
C VAL A 301 22.95 0.11 8.94
N ALA A 302 24.24 0.20 9.29
CA ALA A 302 25.16 -0.93 9.23
C ALA A 302 24.74 -2.10 10.13
N ILE A 303 24.18 -1.80 11.32
CA ILE A 303 23.64 -2.82 12.23
C ILE A 303 22.29 -3.37 11.72
N SER A 304 21.47 -2.54 11.08
CA SER A 304 20.12 -2.92 10.65
C SER A 304 20.09 -3.70 9.34
N LEU A 305 21.04 -3.48 8.41
CA LEU A 305 21.02 -4.11 7.10
C LEU A 305 21.12 -5.65 7.16
N PRO A 306 22.07 -6.25 7.91
CA PRO A 306 22.13 -7.70 8.06
C PRO A 306 20.85 -8.28 8.68
N ALA A 307 20.27 -7.58 9.66
CA ALA A 307 19.02 -8.00 10.29
C ALA A 307 17.83 -8.01 9.31
N VAL A 308 17.73 -6.98 8.45
CA VAL A 308 16.69 -6.91 7.42
C VAL A 308 16.88 -8.00 6.37
N GLU A 309 18.12 -8.29 5.96
CA GLU A 309 18.42 -9.35 5.00
C GLU A 309 18.10 -10.73 5.56
N MET A 310 18.49 -11.02 6.81
CA MET A 310 18.12 -12.25 7.50
C MET A 310 16.60 -12.40 7.65
N ALA A 311 15.90 -11.33 8.00
CA ALA A 311 14.44 -11.35 8.12
C ALA A 311 13.76 -11.63 6.78
N ARG A 312 14.23 -11.01 5.69
CA ARG A 312 13.73 -11.26 4.33
C ARG A 312 13.98 -12.70 3.90
N GLU A 313 15.17 -13.22 4.19
CA GLU A 313 15.52 -14.59 3.83
C GLU A 313 14.71 -15.62 4.64
N ALA A 314 14.50 -15.38 5.93
CA ALA A 314 13.61 -16.20 6.74
C ALA A 314 12.16 -16.18 6.20
N ALA A 315 11.66 -15.02 5.74
CA ALA A 315 10.35 -14.91 5.13
C ALA A 315 10.27 -15.68 3.80
N ARG A 316 11.28 -15.56 2.92
CA ARG A 316 11.32 -16.33 1.67
C ARG A 316 11.41 -17.83 1.92
N ARG A 317 12.20 -18.27 2.92
CA ARG A 317 12.28 -19.67 3.33
C ARG A 317 10.93 -20.19 3.81
N SER A 318 10.22 -19.42 4.63
CA SER A 318 8.85 -19.79 5.05
C SER A 318 7.90 -19.91 3.86
N SER A 319 8.02 -19.03 2.86
CA SER A 319 7.25 -19.15 1.61
C SER A 319 7.59 -20.43 0.84
N CYS A 320 8.88 -20.75 0.64
CA CYS A 320 9.26 -21.96 -0.07
C CYS A 320 8.88 -23.24 0.71
N GLY A 321 8.89 -23.20 2.05
CA GLY A 321 8.35 -24.26 2.90
C GLY A 321 6.82 -24.44 2.77
N ASN A 322 6.07 -23.34 2.64
CA ASN A 322 4.62 -23.40 2.40
C ASN A 322 4.29 -23.97 1.02
N ASN A 323 5.04 -23.60 -0.03
CA ASN A 323 4.89 -24.19 -1.36
C ASN A 323 5.08 -25.71 -1.31
N LEU A 324 6.14 -26.18 -0.64
CA LEU A 324 6.38 -27.62 -0.45
C LEU A 324 5.25 -28.31 0.31
N LYS A 325 4.65 -27.64 1.30
CA LYS A 325 3.49 -28.17 2.02
C LYS A 325 2.29 -28.34 1.09
N GLN A 326 2.03 -27.36 0.22
CA GLN A 326 0.98 -27.44 -0.78
C GLN A 326 1.24 -28.56 -1.79
N LEU A 327 2.48 -28.70 -2.28
CA LEU A 327 2.86 -29.74 -3.22
C LEU A 327 2.76 -31.16 -2.61
N ALA A 328 3.18 -31.32 -1.36
CA ALA A 328 3.04 -32.59 -0.64
C ALA A 328 1.57 -32.95 -0.39
N LEU A 329 0.75 -31.97 -0.02
CA LEU A 329 -0.69 -32.15 0.10
C LEU A 329 -1.33 -32.53 -1.24
N ALA A 330 -0.95 -31.87 -2.33
CA ALA A 330 -1.43 -32.16 -3.67
C ALA A 330 -1.06 -33.58 -4.12
N ALA A 331 0.19 -34.00 -3.90
CA ALA A 331 0.63 -35.36 -4.18
C ALA A 331 -0.11 -36.40 -3.31
N LYS A 332 -0.44 -36.07 -2.06
CA LYS A 332 -1.24 -36.92 -1.19
C LYS A 332 -2.69 -37.02 -1.67
N LEU A 333 -3.33 -35.91 -2.02
CA LEU A 333 -4.69 -35.90 -2.57
C LEU A 333 -4.77 -36.70 -3.88
N HIS A 334 -3.77 -36.57 -4.74
CA HIS A 334 -3.60 -37.43 -5.91
C HIS A 334 -3.54 -38.90 -5.52
N THR A 335 -2.72 -39.24 -4.53
CA THR A 335 -2.56 -40.62 -4.05
C THR A 335 -3.85 -41.17 -3.45
N ASP A 336 -4.59 -40.38 -2.68
CA ASP A 336 -5.88 -40.76 -2.12
C ASP A 336 -6.91 -41.03 -3.24
N SER A 337 -6.87 -40.22 -4.31
CA SER A 337 -7.81 -40.30 -5.44
C SER A 337 -7.48 -41.44 -6.41
N HIS A 338 -6.20 -41.75 -6.60
CA HIS A 338 -5.72 -42.67 -7.64
C HIS A 338 -5.04 -43.93 -7.09
N GLN A 339 -4.90 -44.05 -5.76
CA GLN A 339 -4.29 -45.19 -5.05
C GLN A 339 -2.80 -45.41 -5.33
N HIS A 340 -2.14 -44.47 -6.00
CA HIS A 340 -0.69 -44.47 -6.23
C HIS A 340 -0.14 -43.04 -6.23
N PHE A 341 1.14 -42.89 -5.91
CA PHE A 341 1.83 -41.60 -6.00
C PHE A 341 1.88 -41.09 -7.45
N PRO A 342 1.94 -39.76 -7.67
CA PRO A 342 2.07 -39.21 -9.02
C PRO A 342 3.35 -39.72 -9.70
N THR A 343 3.22 -40.18 -10.93
CA THR A 343 4.31 -40.82 -11.67
C THR A 343 5.27 -39.78 -12.26
N GLY A 344 6.44 -40.23 -12.68
CA GLY A 344 7.41 -39.40 -13.40
C GLY A 344 7.06 -39.17 -14.87
N GLY A 345 6.03 -39.83 -15.41
CA GLY A 345 5.67 -39.75 -16.82
C GLY A 345 6.52 -40.66 -17.71
N TRP A 346 6.58 -40.39 -19.01
CA TRP A 346 7.43 -41.12 -19.96
C TRP A 346 8.79 -40.44 -20.09
N GLY A 347 9.49 -40.43 -21.22
CA GLY A 347 10.80 -39.77 -21.33
C GLY A 347 10.75 -38.23 -21.31
N GLU A 348 11.91 -37.59 -21.25
CA GLU A 348 12.08 -36.13 -21.26
C GLU A 348 11.53 -35.46 -22.54
N GLU A 349 11.37 -36.22 -23.62
CA GLU A 349 10.79 -35.77 -24.87
C GLU A 349 9.26 -35.75 -24.88
N TRP A 350 8.60 -36.18 -23.80
CA TRP A 350 7.15 -36.25 -23.72
C TRP A 350 6.54 -35.14 -22.88
N VAL A 351 5.37 -34.65 -23.31
CA VAL A 351 4.55 -33.68 -22.57
C VAL A 351 3.24 -34.34 -22.16
N GLY A 352 2.73 -33.94 -20.99
CA GLY A 352 1.45 -34.42 -20.46
C GLY A 352 0.30 -34.30 -21.46
N ASP A 353 -0.50 -35.36 -21.57
CA ASP A 353 -1.68 -35.39 -22.44
C ASP A 353 -2.94 -35.52 -21.58
N PRO A 354 -3.92 -34.60 -21.74
CA PRO A 354 -5.11 -34.62 -20.91
C PRO A 354 -5.91 -35.91 -21.01
N ASP A 355 -5.87 -36.58 -22.17
CA ASP A 355 -6.72 -37.72 -22.51
C ASP A 355 -6.12 -39.07 -22.03
N LEU A 356 -4.92 -39.06 -21.43
CA LEU A 356 -4.19 -40.28 -21.02
C LEU A 356 -4.23 -40.57 -19.51
N GLY A 357 -5.09 -39.89 -18.76
CA GLY A 357 -5.37 -40.17 -17.33
C GLY A 357 -4.22 -39.81 -16.39
N PHE A 358 -4.03 -40.58 -15.31
CA PHE A 358 -3.04 -40.30 -14.25
C PHE A 358 -2.04 -41.45 -13.99
N GLY A 359 -2.25 -42.61 -14.63
CA GLY A 359 -1.43 -43.80 -14.42
C GLY A 359 -0.26 -43.93 -15.40
N VAL A 360 0.19 -45.17 -15.64
CA VAL A 360 1.33 -45.49 -16.53
C VAL A 360 1.18 -45.03 -17.98
N ARG A 361 -0.05 -44.74 -18.42
CA ARG A 361 -0.33 -44.21 -19.76
C ARG A 361 -0.10 -42.71 -19.88
N GLN A 362 0.06 -42.00 -18.76
CA GLN A 362 0.26 -40.56 -18.75
C GLN A 362 1.72 -40.23 -19.11
N PRO A 363 2.00 -39.56 -20.25
CA PRO A 363 3.34 -39.10 -20.59
C PRO A 363 3.90 -38.01 -19.66
N GLY A 364 3.03 -37.17 -19.08
CA GLY A 364 3.44 -36.05 -18.24
C GLY A 364 3.91 -36.50 -16.86
N GLY A 365 4.91 -35.80 -16.32
CA GLY A 365 5.46 -36.09 -15.00
C GLY A 365 4.60 -35.66 -13.84
N TRP A 366 5.16 -35.74 -12.63
CA TRP A 366 4.40 -35.59 -11.39
C TRP A 366 3.74 -34.20 -11.28
N VAL A 367 4.42 -33.16 -11.76
CA VAL A 367 3.90 -31.78 -11.81
C VAL A 367 2.59 -31.73 -12.57
N TYR A 368 2.53 -32.37 -13.75
CA TYR A 368 1.33 -32.42 -14.57
C TYR A 368 0.19 -33.19 -13.87
N ASN A 369 0.53 -34.31 -13.22
CA ASN A 369 -0.43 -35.14 -12.49
C ASN A 369 -1.05 -34.42 -11.29
N VAL A 370 -0.31 -33.53 -10.61
CA VAL A 370 -0.83 -32.84 -9.41
C VAL A 370 -1.59 -31.54 -9.72
N LEU A 371 -1.66 -31.09 -10.98
CA LEU A 371 -2.29 -29.82 -11.36
C LEU A 371 -3.72 -29.61 -10.83
N PRO A 372 -4.64 -30.60 -10.89
CA PRO A 372 -5.98 -30.43 -10.32
C PRO A 372 -5.98 -30.14 -8.81
N PHE A 373 -4.96 -30.62 -8.11
CA PHE A 373 -4.83 -30.54 -6.65
C PHE A 373 -4.07 -29.30 -6.18
N VAL A 374 -3.61 -28.46 -7.11
CA VAL A 374 -3.01 -27.13 -6.85
C VAL A 374 -3.82 -26.02 -7.54
N GLU A 375 -5.12 -26.22 -7.69
CA GLU A 375 -6.05 -25.26 -8.32
C GLU A 375 -5.74 -24.94 -9.79
N ALA A 376 -4.95 -25.78 -10.47
CA ALA A 376 -4.56 -25.64 -11.87
C ALA A 376 -5.26 -26.64 -12.80
N GLY A 377 -6.50 -27.04 -12.48
CA GLY A 377 -7.27 -28.01 -13.28
C GLY A 377 -7.52 -27.59 -14.73
N THR A 378 -7.72 -26.29 -14.98
CA THR A 378 -7.88 -25.76 -16.35
C THR A 378 -6.64 -25.97 -17.21
N LEU A 379 -5.44 -25.90 -16.62
CA LEU A 379 -4.18 -26.22 -17.30
C LEU A 379 -4.03 -27.72 -17.52
N ARG A 380 -4.51 -28.55 -16.58
CA ARG A 380 -4.51 -30.01 -16.72
C ARG A 380 -5.37 -30.48 -17.90
N ASP A 381 -6.49 -29.81 -18.16
CA ASP A 381 -7.46 -30.19 -19.19
C ASP A 381 -7.19 -29.51 -20.55
N LEU A 382 -6.13 -28.71 -20.64
CA LEU A 382 -5.79 -27.94 -21.84
C LEU A 382 -5.50 -28.89 -23.02
N GLY A 383 -6.27 -28.73 -24.10
CA GLY A 383 -6.15 -29.55 -25.30
C GLY A 383 -6.95 -30.86 -25.28
N SER A 384 -7.78 -31.09 -24.26
CA SER A 384 -8.58 -32.33 -24.16
C SER A 384 -9.57 -32.44 -25.32
N GLY A 385 -9.63 -33.63 -25.93
CA GLY A 385 -10.53 -33.93 -27.04
C GLY A 385 -10.19 -33.22 -28.36
N GLN A 386 -9.09 -32.45 -28.42
CA GLN A 386 -8.66 -31.79 -29.65
C GLN A 386 -7.94 -32.76 -30.61
N PRO A 387 -8.01 -32.51 -31.93
CA PRO A 387 -7.15 -33.19 -32.91
C PRO A 387 -5.65 -32.97 -32.60
N ALA A 388 -4.80 -33.88 -33.06
CA ALA A 388 -3.37 -33.90 -32.70
C ALA A 388 -2.62 -32.59 -32.98
N GLU A 389 -2.88 -31.92 -34.11
CA GLU A 389 -2.19 -30.68 -34.48
C GLU A 389 -2.57 -29.50 -33.57
N GLU A 390 -3.86 -29.31 -33.32
CA GLU A 390 -4.37 -28.28 -32.40
C GLU A 390 -3.92 -28.57 -30.97
N LYS A 391 -4.00 -29.84 -30.55
CA LYS A 391 -3.54 -30.30 -29.24
C LYS A 391 -2.06 -29.97 -29.02
N ASN A 392 -1.20 -30.19 -30.01
CA ASN A 392 0.22 -29.83 -29.89
C ASN A 392 0.42 -28.34 -29.63
N HIS A 393 -0.41 -27.47 -30.22
CA HIS A 393 -0.36 -26.03 -29.96
C HIS A 393 -0.79 -25.70 -28.52
N SER A 394 -1.89 -26.29 -28.05
CA SER A 394 -2.37 -26.16 -26.67
C SER A 394 -1.36 -26.68 -25.64
N LEU A 395 -0.72 -27.82 -25.88
CA LEU A 395 0.31 -28.36 -24.98
C LEU A 395 1.62 -27.57 -25.05
N THR A 396 1.90 -26.86 -26.16
CA THR A 396 2.99 -25.87 -26.20
C THR A 396 2.69 -24.68 -25.28
N GLN A 397 1.43 -24.22 -25.23
CA GLN A 397 0.99 -23.16 -24.31
C GLN A 397 1.04 -23.62 -22.85
N LEU A 398 0.68 -24.87 -22.57
CA LEU A 398 0.88 -25.48 -21.24
C LEU A 398 2.34 -25.33 -20.80
N MET A 399 3.29 -25.75 -21.65
CA MET A 399 4.72 -25.65 -21.36
C MET A 399 5.21 -24.24 -21.05
N GLN A 400 4.50 -23.21 -21.50
CA GLN A 400 4.79 -21.79 -21.32
C GLN A 400 4.04 -21.15 -20.14
N SER A 401 3.26 -21.91 -19.37
CA SER A 401 2.42 -21.40 -18.29
C SER A 401 3.11 -21.55 -16.93
N PRO A 402 3.73 -20.50 -16.35
CA PRO A 402 4.38 -20.59 -15.04
C PRO A 402 3.36 -20.63 -13.91
N LEU A 403 3.70 -21.30 -12.81
CA LEU A 403 2.87 -21.42 -11.61
C LEU A 403 3.70 -21.10 -10.38
N GLU A 404 3.22 -20.15 -9.56
CA GLU A 404 3.97 -19.65 -8.39
C GLU A 404 4.25 -20.74 -7.36
N VAL A 405 3.34 -21.71 -7.19
CA VAL A 405 3.53 -22.85 -6.25
C VAL A 405 4.73 -23.72 -6.61
N PHE A 406 5.15 -23.75 -7.87
CA PHE A 406 6.32 -24.50 -8.34
C PHE A 406 7.61 -23.67 -8.38
N ASN A 407 7.57 -22.40 -7.98
CA ASN A 407 8.69 -21.47 -8.01
C ASN A 407 9.16 -21.11 -6.60
N CYS A 408 10.48 -20.99 -6.40
CA CYS A 408 11.04 -20.45 -5.16
C CYS A 408 11.56 -19.03 -5.40
N SER A 409 10.97 -18.07 -4.69
CA SER A 409 11.28 -16.63 -4.80
C SER A 409 12.71 -16.25 -4.43
N SER A 410 13.43 -17.13 -3.71
CA SER A 410 14.86 -16.95 -3.41
C SER A 410 15.75 -17.32 -4.59
N ARG A 411 15.24 -18.11 -5.54
CA ARG A 411 15.99 -18.58 -6.69
C ARG A 411 15.76 -17.68 -7.90
N ARG A 412 14.50 -17.52 -8.30
CA ARG A 412 14.16 -16.82 -9.55
C ARG A 412 12.73 -16.32 -9.55
N ALA A 413 12.44 -15.38 -10.45
CA ALA A 413 11.07 -14.92 -10.66
C ALA A 413 10.23 -16.02 -11.33
N CYS A 414 8.94 -16.05 -11.01
CA CYS A 414 7.95 -16.89 -11.68
C CYS A 414 7.73 -16.37 -13.11
N SER A 415 8.46 -16.93 -14.06
CA SER A 415 8.46 -16.53 -15.47
C SER A 415 8.88 -17.68 -16.38
N ILE A 416 8.91 -17.44 -17.70
CA ILE A 416 9.39 -18.40 -18.69
C ILE A 416 10.89 -18.21 -18.97
N TYR A 417 11.61 -19.33 -19.16
CA TYR A 417 13.06 -19.39 -19.35
C TYR A 417 13.39 -20.17 -20.63
N PRO A 418 14.58 -19.99 -21.24
CA PRO A 418 14.98 -20.72 -22.44
C PRO A 418 14.75 -22.23 -22.35
N TYR A 419 14.14 -22.79 -23.39
CA TYR A 419 14.04 -24.22 -23.59
C TYR A 419 15.32 -24.74 -24.23
N SER A 420 15.84 -25.85 -23.72
CA SER A 420 17.00 -26.53 -24.32
C SER A 420 16.84 -28.04 -24.36
N GLY A 421 15.59 -28.52 -24.29
CA GLY A 421 15.26 -29.94 -24.25
C GLY A 421 15.42 -30.67 -25.59
N PRO A 422 15.08 -31.97 -25.62
CA PRO A 422 15.21 -32.81 -26.81
C PRO A 422 14.35 -32.29 -27.97
N GLN A 423 14.82 -32.59 -29.18
CA GLN A 423 14.10 -32.38 -30.45
C GLN A 423 14.26 -33.66 -31.29
N PRO A 424 13.15 -34.31 -31.72
CA PRO A 424 11.76 -33.83 -31.66
C PRO A 424 11.15 -33.92 -30.24
N LEU A 425 10.23 -33.01 -29.96
CA LEU A 425 9.35 -33.05 -28.79
C LEU A 425 8.06 -33.81 -29.17
N ARG A 426 7.52 -34.60 -28.26
CA ARG A 426 6.29 -35.39 -28.43
C ARG A 426 5.13 -34.71 -27.73
N ASN A 427 3.95 -34.74 -28.35
CA ASN A 427 2.70 -34.12 -27.88
C ASN A 427 2.73 -32.59 -27.78
N ALA A 428 3.80 -31.93 -28.21
CA ALA A 428 3.88 -30.47 -28.25
C ALA A 428 4.89 -30.03 -29.32
N ASN A 429 4.80 -28.77 -29.73
CA ASN A 429 5.79 -28.16 -30.60
C ASN A 429 6.93 -27.60 -29.73
N PRO A 430 8.21 -27.72 -30.11
CA PRO A 430 9.33 -27.21 -29.33
C PRO A 430 9.22 -25.68 -29.16
N PRO A 431 9.00 -25.15 -27.94
CA PRO A 431 8.92 -23.71 -27.71
C PRO A 431 10.32 -23.11 -27.53
N GLU A 432 10.47 -21.79 -27.72
CA GLU A 432 11.73 -21.09 -27.39
C GLU A 432 11.97 -20.94 -25.88
N LYS A 433 10.88 -20.81 -25.12
CA LYS A 433 10.89 -20.61 -23.67
C LYS A 433 9.80 -21.45 -23.00
N VAL A 434 10.03 -21.85 -21.76
CA VAL A 434 9.17 -22.73 -20.96
C VAL A 434 9.12 -22.29 -19.50
N ALA A 435 8.02 -22.64 -18.83
CA ALA A 435 7.89 -22.61 -17.39
C ALA A 435 8.70 -23.73 -16.73
N LYS A 436 9.32 -23.44 -15.59
CA LYS A 436 10.23 -24.33 -14.89
C LYS A 436 9.83 -24.49 -13.43
N SER A 437 10.25 -25.60 -12.83
CA SER A 437 10.03 -25.86 -11.42
C SER A 437 11.33 -25.75 -10.63
N ASP A 438 11.23 -25.21 -9.43
CA ASP A 438 12.30 -25.16 -8.44
C ASP A 438 12.21 -26.30 -7.43
N TYR A 439 11.22 -27.18 -7.59
CA TYR A 439 10.99 -28.35 -6.75
C TYR A 439 11.05 -29.61 -7.59
N ALA A 440 11.48 -30.70 -6.96
CA ALA A 440 11.51 -32.01 -7.57
C ALA A 440 10.91 -33.05 -6.63
N ILE A 441 10.34 -34.10 -7.21
CA ILE A 441 9.86 -35.25 -6.46
C ILE A 441 10.97 -36.30 -6.32
N ASN A 442 10.89 -37.13 -5.29
CA ASN A 442 11.78 -38.26 -5.09
C ASN A 442 11.61 -39.27 -6.24
N LEU A 443 12.72 -39.57 -6.90
CA LEU A 443 12.81 -40.51 -8.01
C LEU A 443 12.19 -41.88 -7.70
N VAL A 444 12.41 -42.40 -6.49
CA VAL A 444 11.90 -43.72 -6.10
C VAL A 444 10.38 -43.70 -5.95
N VAL A 445 9.86 -42.66 -5.30
CA VAL A 445 8.42 -42.50 -5.02
C VAL A 445 7.61 -42.31 -6.31
N SER A 446 8.20 -41.63 -7.30
CA SER A 446 7.56 -41.29 -8.57
C SER A 446 7.97 -42.20 -9.73
N SER A 447 8.59 -43.34 -9.47
CA SER A 447 9.06 -44.24 -10.53
C SER A 447 7.90 -44.73 -11.41
N ASN A 448 8.16 -44.91 -12.71
CA ASN A 448 7.14 -45.28 -13.72
C ASN A 448 6.51 -46.65 -13.49
N LYS A 449 7.08 -47.43 -12.57
CA LYS A 449 6.52 -48.69 -12.13
C LYS A 449 5.43 -48.52 -11.08
N SER A 450 5.38 -47.39 -10.35
CA SER A 450 4.45 -47.02 -9.25
C SER A 450 3.57 -48.13 -8.66
N GLU A 451 4.14 -49.31 -8.46
CA GLU A 451 3.82 -50.34 -7.48
C GLU A 451 4.60 -50.07 -6.18
N VAL A 452 5.21 -48.89 -6.05
CA VAL A 452 5.49 -48.31 -4.74
C VAL A 452 4.15 -47.93 -4.13
N ILE A 453 3.41 -48.96 -3.72
CA ILE A 453 2.11 -48.87 -3.08
C ILE A 453 2.37 -48.12 -1.77
N LEU A 454 1.41 -47.31 -1.34
CA LEU A 454 1.39 -46.71 0.01
C LEU A 454 1.90 -47.68 1.09
N SER A 455 1.57 -48.97 0.96
CA SER A 455 2.04 -50.05 1.81
C SER A 455 3.55 -50.25 1.81
N GLU A 456 4.25 -50.21 0.67
CA GLU A 456 5.72 -50.40 0.63
C GLU A 456 6.43 -49.25 1.37
N VAL A 457 6.03 -48.00 1.12
CA VAL A 457 6.57 -46.83 1.84
C VAL A 457 6.28 -46.92 3.34
N GLN A 458 5.07 -47.37 3.69
CA GLN A 458 4.64 -47.51 5.07
C GLN A 458 5.31 -48.68 5.80
N LEU A 459 5.62 -49.77 5.10
CA LEU A 459 6.22 -51.00 5.64
C LEU A 459 7.74 -50.92 5.79
N ASP A 460 8.46 -50.28 4.84
CA ASP A 460 9.93 -50.30 4.85
C ASP A 460 10.55 -49.26 5.79
N LYS A 461 10.08 -48.02 5.75
CA LYS A 461 10.73 -46.88 6.47
C LYS A 461 9.76 -45.95 7.19
N GLY A 462 8.47 -45.98 6.83
CA GLY A 462 7.43 -45.10 7.35
C GLY A 462 7.34 -43.76 6.60
N MET A 463 6.12 -43.21 6.52
CA MET A 463 5.82 -42.00 5.73
C MET A 463 6.57 -40.75 6.22
N SER A 464 6.84 -40.65 7.53
CA SER A 464 7.53 -39.50 8.15
C SER A 464 9.05 -39.49 7.96
N LYS A 465 9.61 -40.57 7.39
CA LYS A 465 11.04 -40.73 7.10
C LYS A 465 11.32 -40.84 5.59
N THR A 466 10.29 -40.85 4.76
CA THR A 466 10.42 -40.94 3.31
C THR A 466 10.25 -39.56 2.69
N LEU A 467 11.31 -39.06 2.06
CA LEU A 467 11.29 -37.79 1.32
C LEU A 467 10.33 -37.93 0.12
N LEU A 468 9.40 -36.99 0.00
CA LEU A 468 8.43 -36.94 -1.09
C LEU A 468 8.83 -35.90 -2.13
N VAL A 469 8.83 -34.61 -1.78
CA VAL A 469 9.19 -33.48 -2.66
C VAL A 469 10.15 -32.59 -1.91
N ALA A 470 11.14 -32.03 -2.60
CA ALA A 470 12.08 -31.09 -2.00
C ALA A 470 12.55 -30.06 -3.03
N GLU A 471 13.29 -29.05 -2.55
CA GLU A 471 13.93 -28.07 -3.42
C GLU A 471 14.93 -28.77 -4.36
N LYS A 472 14.83 -28.47 -5.66
CA LYS A 472 15.66 -29.05 -6.71
C LYS A 472 17.05 -28.43 -6.65
N GLY A 473 18.10 -29.24 -6.53
CA GLY A 473 19.47 -28.71 -6.52
C GLY A 473 19.82 -28.04 -7.86
N LEU A 474 20.33 -26.81 -7.80
CA LEU A 474 20.77 -26.04 -8.96
C LEU A 474 22.04 -25.23 -8.67
N ALA A 475 22.86 -25.03 -9.70
CA ALA A 475 23.98 -24.10 -9.63
C ALA A 475 23.48 -22.65 -9.54
N ARG A 476 24.16 -21.82 -8.76
CA ARG A 476 23.73 -20.43 -8.55
C ARG A 476 23.86 -19.60 -9.83
N SER A 477 24.80 -19.97 -10.70
CA SER A 477 24.94 -19.38 -12.04
C SER A 477 23.71 -19.57 -12.92
N ASP A 478 22.88 -20.59 -12.65
CA ASP A 478 21.77 -20.97 -13.52
C ASP A 478 20.41 -20.40 -13.09
N TYR A 479 20.35 -19.71 -11.95
CA TYR A 479 19.11 -19.15 -11.41
C TYR A 479 18.38 -18.24 -12.41
N SER A 480 19.13 -17.44 -13.16
CA SER A 480 18.57 -16.47 -14.13
C SER A 480 18.61 -16.95 -15.57
N THR A 481 19.43 -17.96 -15.88
CA THR A 481 19.63 -18.43 -17.26
C THR A 481 18.66 -19.54 -17.62
N GLY A 482 18.31 -20.40 -16.66
CA GLY A 482 17.57 -21.63 -16.89
C GLY A 482 18.24 -22.50 -17.96
N ARG A 483 19.58 -22.59 -17.99
CA ARG A 483 20.29 -23.45 -18.95
C ARG A 483 21.09 -24.56 -18.27
N GLY A 484 21.01 -24.64 -16.94
CA GLY A 484 21.72 -25.63 -16.14
C GLY A 484 21.30 -27.06 -16.45
N ALA A 485 22.23 -27.99 -16.23
CA ALA A 485 21.91 -29.41 -16.22
C ALA A 485 20.85 -29.69 -15.13
N GLY A 486 19.70 -30.25 -15.54
CA GLY A 486 18.54 -30.42 -14.65
C GLY A 486 17.66 -29.18 -14.46
N ASP A 487 17.77 -28.17 -15.33
CA ASP A 487 16.83 -27.05 -15.46
C ASP A 487 16.68 -26.59 -16.91
N ARG A 488 16.71 -27.54 -17.86
CA ARG A 488 16.65 -27.37 -19.32
C ARG A 488 15.24 -27.50 -19.91
N LEU A 489 14.34 -28.20 -19.21
CA LEU A 489 13.03 -28.62 -19.68
C LEU A 489 11.89 -27.79 -19.07
N SER A 490 10.69 -28.02 -19.60
CA SER A 490 9.47 -27.54 -18.98
C SER A 490 9.13 -28.38 -17.75
N MET A 491 8.54 -27.77 -16.73
CA MET A 491 8.03 -28.51 -15.58
C MET A 491 6.91 -29.50 -15.92
N TYR A 492 6.27 -29.37 -17.08
CA TYR A 492 5.20 -30.27 -17.55
C TYR A 492 5.71 -31.43 -18.43
N ALA A 493 7.03 -31.56 -18.57
CA ALA A 493 7.63 -32.68 -19.28
C ALA A 493 7.46 -33.99 -18.49
N GLY A 494 7.76 -35.11 -19.16
CA GLY A 494 7.90 -36.41 -18.54
C GLY A 494 9.18 -36.54 -17.70
N ASP A 495 9.60 -37.79 -17.54
CA ASP A 495 10.69 -38.22 -16.70
C ASP A 495 11.99 -37.53 -17.09
N SER A 496 12.46 -36.72 -16.16
CA SER A 496 13.71 -36.04 -16.29
C SER A 496 14.26 -35.67 -14.92
N GLU A 497 15.55 -35.41 -14.94
CA GLU A 497 16.29 -34.80 -13.85
C GLU A 497 15.73 -33.43 -13.41
N ASP A 498 15.04 -32.73 -14.31
CA ASP A 498 14.47 -31.40 -14.06
C ASP A 498 13.32 -31.38 -13.07
N ILE A 499 12.63 -32.50 -12.91
CA ILE A 499 11.46 -32.63 -12.05
C ILE A 499 11.58 -33.80 -11.06
N ARG A 500 12.56 -34.69 -11.22
CA ARG A 500 12.83 -35.82 -10.31
C ARG A 500 14.27 -35.85 -9.87
N ARG A 501 14.49 -36.10 -8.57
CA ARG A 501 15.83 -36.16 -7.98
C ARG A 501 15.97 -37.34 -7.02
N SER A 502 17.21 -37.79 -6.88
CA SER A 502 17.59 -38.78 -5.86
C SER A 502 18.01 -38.07 -4.58
N VAL A 503 17.90 -38.78 -3.46
CA VAL A 503 18.45 -38.39 -2.15
C VAL A 503 19.97 -38.59 -2.06
N SER A 504 20.59 -39.08 -3.13
CA SER A 504 22.04 -39.13 -3.30
C SER A 504 22.44 -38.15 -4.41
N PRO A 505 23.27 -37.12 -4.10
CA PRO A 505 23.82 -36.78 -2.79
C PRO A 505 22.76 -36.28 -1.79
N VAL A 506 23.11 -36.33 -0.49
CA VAL A 506 22.24 -35.89 0.60
C VAL A 506 21.76 -34.45 0.37
N PRO A 507 20.46 -34.15 0.60
CA PRO A 507 19.91 -32.80 0.42
C PRO A 507 20.72 -31.73 1.17
N THR A 508 21.02 -30.63 0.50
CA THR A 508 21.98 -29.60 0.95
C THR A 508 21.60 -28.21 0.43
N SER A 509 22.28 -27.13 0.83
CA SER A 509 22.27 -25.90 0.02
C SER A 509 22.78 -26.16 -1.40
N ASP A 510 22.28 -25.37 -2.35
CA ASP A 510 22.67 -25.36 -3.77
C ASP A 510 24.19 -25.30 -3.97
N ARG A 511 24.70 -26.16 -4.87
CA ARG A 511 26.13 -26.33 -5.17
C ARG A 511 26.36 -26.30 -6.69
N GLU A 512 27.55 -25.85 -7.09
CA GLU A 512 28.00 -25.93 -8.48
C GLU A 512 28.11 -27.40 -8.92
N GLY A 513 27.55 -27.73 -10.08
CA GLY A 513 27.55 -29.10 -10.64
C GLY A 513 26.66 -30.12 -9.92
N GLY A 514 25.76 -29.68 -9.03
CA GLY A 514 24.97 -30.58 -8.18
C GLY A 514 23.78 -31.25 -8.87
N GLY A 515 23.83 -32.58 -8.98
CA GLY A 515 22.64 -33.43 -9.09
C GLY A 515 22.01 -33.67 -7.71
N GLY A 516 20.72 -34.02 -7.65
CA GLY A 516 20.00 -34.29 -6.40
C GLY A 516 19.18 -33.10 -5.88
N PHE A 517 18.88 -33.12 -4.58
CA PHE A 517 18.11 -32.06 -3.91
C PHE A 517 19.00 -30.95 -3.37
N GLY A 518 18.53 -29.71 -3.50
CA GLY A 518 19.20 -28.58 -2.90
C GLY A 518 18.44 -27.26 -2.96
N GLY A 519 18.73 -26.41 -1.97
CA GLY A 519 17.99 -25.19 -1.69
C GLY A 519 18.81 -23.92 -1.87
N PRO A 520 18.20 -22.81 -2.30
CA PRO A 520 18.88 -21.50 -2.41
C PRO A 520 19.20 -20.90 -1.03
N HIS A 521 18.63 -21.47 0.03
CA HIS A 521 18.71 -20.96 1.39
C HIS A 521 20.06 -21.28 2.04
N PRO A 522 20.63 -20.37 2.85
CA PRO A 522 21.82 -20.65 3.63
C PRO A 522 21.64 -21.84 4.58
N GLY A 523 22.58 -22.79 4.57
CA GLY A 523 22.70 -23.85 5.57
C GLY A 523 21.92 -25.14 5.29
N GLY A 524 21.06 -25.18 4.26
CA GLY A 524 20.28 -26.37 3.96
C GLY A 524 19.27 -26.20 2.83
N CYS A 525 18.30 -27.11 2.79
CA CYS A 525 17.15 -27.05 1.89
C CYS A 525 15.85 -27.48 2.58
N ASN A 526 14.72 -27.01 2.07
CA ASN A 526 13.42 -27.45 2.53
C ASN A 526 13.05 -28.79 1.90
N VAL A 527 12.48 -29.68 2.70
CA VAL A 527 12.12 -31.04 2.33
C VAL A 527 10.73 -31.38 2.87
N ALA A 528 9.84 -31.86 2.01
CA ALA A 528 8.57 -32.44 2.38
C ALA A 528 8.63 -33.97 2.38
N TYR A 529 8.01 -34.58 3.39
CA TYR A 529 7.95 -36.03 3.57
C TYR A 529 6.58 -36.57 3.15
N CYS A 530 6.48 -37.89 2.96
CA CYS A 530 5.22 -38.55 2.58
C CYS A 530 4.09 -38.38 3.60
N ASP A 531 4.39 -38.03 4.85
CA ASP A 531 3.39 -37.68 5.87
C ASP A 531 2.83 -36.24 5.72
N GLY A 532 3.36 -35.45 4.80
CA GLY A 532 3.01 -34.04 4.57
C GLY A 532 3.75 -33.06 5.49
N SER A 533 4.65 -33.53 6.37
CA SER A 533 5.50 -32.66 7.17
C SER A 533 6.60 -32.05 6.30
N VAL A 534 6.90 -30.77 6.54
CA VAL A 534 8.00 -30.05 5.88
C VAL A 534 9.06 -29.73 6.92
N ARG A 535 10.31 -30.03 6.62
CA ARG A 535 11.46 -29.80 7.50
C ARG A 535 12.60 -29.16 6.71
N PHE A 536 13.36 -28.32 7.39
CA PHE A 536 14.61 -27.79 6.85
C PHE A 536 15.73 -28.77 7.20
N VAL A 537 16.39 -29.33 6.18
CA VAL A 537 17.52 -30.24 6.36
C VAL A 537 18.80 -29.43 6.35
N MET A 538 19.43 -29.30 7.52
CA MET A 538 20.71 -28.62 7.71
C MET A 538 21.87 -29.58 7.40
N VAL A 539 22.94 -29.08 6.78
CA VAL A 539 24.19 -29.85 6.67
C VAL A 539 25.12 -29.43 7.82
N GLU A 540 25.22 -30.26 8.85
CA GLU A 540 26.26 -30.16 9.89
C GLU A 540 27.34 -31.22 9.64
N GLY A 541 28.56 -30.79 9.25
CA GLY A 541 29.77 -31.64 9.23
C GLY A 541 29.80 -32.77 8.19
N PRO A 542 30.96 -33.46 8.04
CA PRO A 542 31.07 -34.60 7.13
C PRO A 542 30.26 -35.78 7.69
N LEU A 543 29.33 -36.29 6.90
CA LEU A 543 28.53 -37.45 7.25
C LEU A 543 29.35 -38.72 6.97
N GLU A 544 29.54 -39.56 7.99
CA GLU A 544 30.01 -40.94 7.80
C GLU A 544 29.03 -41.71 6.90
N PRO A 545 29.55 -42.64 6.07
CA PRO A 545 28.97 -43.09 4.80
C PRO A 545 27.62 -43.83 4.87
#